data_AF-A0A1Z8JPF4-F1
#
_entry.id   AF-A0A1Z8JPF4-F1
#
_cell.length_a   1.000
_cell.length_b   1.000
_cell.length_c   1.000
_cell.angle_alpha   90.00
_cell.angle_beta   90.00
_cell.angle_gamma   90.00
#
_symmetry.space_group_name_H-M   'P 1'
#
loop_
_entity.id
_entity.type
_entity.pdbx_description
1 polymer ?
#
loop_
_entity_poly.entity_id
_entity_poly.type
_entity_poly.pdbx_seq_one_letter_code
_entity_poly.pdbx_strand_id
1 'polypeptide(L)'
;MFRLIYKRNQLISANGVLPFSRAISKRLLSSTVPLLQTSSTSSTENKSTQKRTAQEKVNRFIYHVKAGTRLLLSSWLIILAGGATVVTTYLVATELFSPSGETSTFNRVVNLIEKDEKALKLLGYSDSEIQEGGIRLKAYGGISPDEWTRNKSIQATKFTGKDEKEHMIMRFFVESSKTIGVVNLEAIEENFMEQQLVYVSVEVKGKGKCYLIGGPQLSYAQRNLNVFSSNGFLGVKWGNSKKD
;
A
#
# COMPACT_ATOMS: atom_id res chain seq x y z
N MET A 1 0.14 35.86 52.55
CA MET A 1 1.11 36.95 52.74
C MET A 1 2.47 36.45 52.25
N PHE A 2 3.01 37.10 51.20
CA PHE A 2 4.36 37.06 50.60
C PHE A 2 5.42 36.11 51.21
N ARG A 3 6.22 35.37 50.42
CA ARG A 3 7.26 35.97 49.57
C ARG A 3 7.82 34.96 48.53
N LEU A 4 7.84 35.40 47.27
CA LEU A 4 8.78 34.96 46.23
C LEU A 4 10.24 35.25 46.66
N ILE A 5 11.21 34.55 46.07
CA ILE A 5 12.35 35.12 45.28
C ILE A 5 13.54 34.14 45.16
N TYR A 6 13.85 33.80 43.89
CA TYR A 6 15.15 33.54 43.23
C TYR A 6 16.14 32.48 43.72
N LYS A 7 16.57 31.64 42.75
CA LYS A 7 17.90 31.83 42.14
C LYS A 7 17.94 31.39 40.67
N ARG A 8 18.56 32.23 39.85
CA ARG A 8 18.74 32.18 38.40
C ARG A 8 20.25 32.14 38.12
N ASN A 9 20.63 31.59 36.95
CA ASN A 9 21.88 31.82 36.18
C ASN A 9 23.15 31.01 36.52
N GLN A 10 23.59 30.12 35.59
CA GLN A 10 24.69 30.28 34.58
C GLN A 10 24.97 28.88 33.98
N LEU A 11 24.78 28.58 32.68
CA LEU A 11 25.52 28.94 31.46
C LEU A 11 27.05 28.74 31.50
N ILE A 12 27.51 27.57 31.03
CA ILE A 12 28.78 27.29 30.30
C ILE A 12 28.44 26.10 29.38
N SER A 13 28.17 26.27 28.09
CA SER A 13 29.09 26.40 26.94
C SER A 13 29.93 25.15 26.61
N ALA A 14 29.63 24.61 25.42
CA ALA A 14 30.54 24.02 24.44
C ALA A 14 31.22 22.66 24.72
N ASN A 15 30.82 21.62 23.98
CA ASN A 15 31.58 21.06 22.85
C ASN A 15 31.09 19.64 22.52
N GLY A 16 30.73 19.40 21.26
CA GLY A 16 30.44 18.03 20.78
C GLY A 16 29.36 17.93 19.71
N VAL A 17 29.26 18.89 18.79
CA VAL A 17 28.47 18.72 17.56
C VAL A 17 29.42 18.33 16.44
N LEU A 18 29.30 17.07 16.01
CA LEU A 18 29.95 16.56 14.81
C LEU A 18 29.43 17.33 13.58
N PRO A 19 30.28 17.87 12.70
CA PRO A 19 29.81 18.46 11.45
C PRO A 19 29.50 17.34 10.45
N PHE A 20 28.21 17.09 10.22
CA PHE A 20 27.77 16.35 9.05
C PHE A 20 27.98 17.24 7.82
N SER A 21 29.13 17.10 7.17
CA SER A 21 29.45 17.75 5.90
C SER A 21 28.51 17.25 4.81
N ARG A 22 27.41 17.98 4.56
CA ARG A 22 26.63 17.86 3.34
C ARG A 22 27.32 18.70 2.26
N ALA A 23 28.13 18.03 1.45
CA ALA A 23 28.62 18.59 0.20
C ALA A 23 27.42 18.88 -0.73
N ILE A 24 26.97 20.13 -0.71
CA ILE A 24 26.04 20.67 -1.70
C ILE A 24 26.86 20.86 -2.98
N SER A 25 26.82 19.86 -3.86
CA SER A 25 27.38 19.97 -5.20
C SER A 25 26.55 20.99 -5.98
N LYS A 26 27.00 22.25 -5.97
CA LYS A 26 26.52 23.28 -6.89
C LYS A 26 26.97 22.87 -8.29
N ARG A 27 26.10 22.19 -9.04
CA ARG A 27 26.27 22.04 -10.49
C ARG A 27 26.14 23.43 -11.11
N LEU A 28 27.30 24.05 -11.34
CA LEU A 28 27.47 25.18 -12.23
C LEU A 28 27.03 24.72 -13.63
N LEU A 29 25.85 25.16 -14.06
CA LEU A 29 25.46 25.09 -15.46
C LEU A 29 26.31 26.11 -16.21
N SER A 30 27.40 25.61 -16.79
CA SER A 30 28.19 26.26 -17.82
C SER A 30 27.26 26.76 -18.92
N SER A 31 27.08 28.07 -18.99
CA SER A 31 26.49 28.76 -20.13
C SER A 31 27.47 28.69 -21.30
N THR A 32 27.39 27.63 -22.09
CA THR A 32 28.13 27.56 -23.36
C THR A 32 27.33 28.35 -24.39
N VAL A 33 27.68 29.62 -24.53
CA VAL A 33 27.27 30.49 -25.63
C VAL A 33 27.83 29.86 -26.92
N PRO A 34 27.03 29.58 -27.96
CA PRO A 34 27.61 29.20 -29.25
C PRO A 34 28.31 30.43 -29.84
N LEU A 35 29.64 30.31 -29.89
CA LEU A 35 30.58 31.20 -30.57
C LEU A 35 30.17 31.36 -32.04
N LEU A 36 29.94 32.61 -32.44
CA LEU A 36 29.65 33.01 -33.81
C LEU A 36 30.92 32.82 -34.65
N GLN A 37 30.99 31.72 -35.40
CA GLN A 37 32.09 31.47 -36.34
C GLN A 37 31.81 32.23 -37.64
N THR A 38 32.33 33.45 -37.70
CA THR A 38 32.51 34.21 -38.95
C THR A 38 33.49 33.45 -39.84
N SER A 39 32.97 32.72 -40.82
CA SER A 39 33.74 32.27 -41.98
C SER A 39 33.54 33.30 -43.08
N SER A 40 34.56 34.13 -43.27
CA SER A 40 34.76 34.91 -44.48
C SER A 40 35.03 33.94 -45.62
N THR A 41 34.16 33.93 -46.63
CA THR A 41 34.49 33.38 -47.94
C THR A 41 34.17 34.44 -48.98
N SER A 42 35.24 35.13 -49.38
CA SER A 42 35.31 35.89 -50.61
C SER A 42 35.00 34.99 -51.79
N SER A 43 34.04 35.35 -52.64
CA SER A 43 34.21 35.30 -54.11
C SER A 43 32.92 35.66 -54.86
N THR A 44 33.07 36.68 -55.69
CA THR A 44 32.55 36.79 -57.06
C THR A 44 31.07 37.14 -57.22
N GLU A 45 30.86 38.43 -57.48
CA GLU A 45 29.73 38.94 -58.27
C GLU A 45 29.60 38.12 -59.57
N ASN A 46 28.45 37.49 -59.74
CA ASN A 46 27.94 37.17 -61.07
C ASN A 46 26.45 37.51 -61.11
N LYS A 47 26.13 38.56 -61.85
CA LYS A 47 24.78 38.92 -62.27
C LYS A 47 24.17 37.76 -63.06
N SER A 48 23.08 37.19 -62.57
CA SER A 48 22.05 36.58 -63.42
C SER A 48 20.67 36.70 -62.79
N THR A 49 19.93 37.67 -63.33
CA THR A 49 18.51 37.60 -63.72
C THR A 49 17.62 36.51 -63.10
N GLN A 50 16.70 36.97 -62.25
CA GLN A 50 15.25 36.77 -62.38
C GLN A 50 14.73 35.32 -62.52
N LYS A 51 14.34 34.72 -61.37
CA LYS A 51 13.17 33.81 -61.16
C LYS A 51 13.08 33.41 -59.67
N ARG A 52 12.75 34.35 -58.76
CA ARG A 52 12.69 34.12 -57.29
C ARG A 52 11.29 34.08 -56.66
N THR A 53 10.22 34.27 -57.42
CA THR A 53 8.91 34.67 -56.85
C THR A 53 8.02 33.53 -56.34
N ALA A 54 8.25 32.27 -56.74
CA ALA A 54 7.45 31.11 -56.28
C ALA A 54 8.11 30.38 -55.09
N GLN A 55 9.42 30.16 -55.15
CA GLN A 55 10.15 29.39 -54.13
C GLN A 55 10.28 30.15 -52.79
N GLU A 56 10.36 31.49 -52.83
CA GLU A 56 10.43 32.34 -51.64
C GLU A 56 9.10 32.41 -50.88
N LYS A 57 7.97 32.34 -51.59
CA LYS A 57 6.62 32.29 -50.99
C LYS A 57 6.36 30.95 -50.29
N VAL A 58 6.78 29.84 -50.90
CA VAL A 58 6.71 28.50 -50.29
C VAL A 58 7.59 28.41 -49.05
N ASN A 59 8.82 28.96 -49.11
CA ASN A 59 9.69 29.00 -47.93
C ASN A 59 9.09 29.84 -46.79
N ARG A 60 8.52 31.03 -47.06
CA ARG A 60 7.82 31.81 -46.02
C ARG A 60 6.63 31.08 -45.41
N PHE A 61 5.80 30.41 -46.22
CA PHE A 61 4.71 29.59 -45.70
C PHE A 61 5.22 28.43 -44.82
N ILE A 62 6.28 27.74 -45.23
CA ILE A 62 6.91 26.67 -44.44
C ILE A 62 7.50 27.19 -43.12
N TYR A 63 8.06 28.41 -43.08
CA TYR A 63 8.54 29.01 -41.84
C TYR A 63 7.40 29.34 -40.86
N HIS A 64 6.29 29.87 -41.35
CA HIS A 64 5.10 30.13 -40.52
C HIS A 64 4.43 28.84 -40.04
N VAL A 65 4.40 27.80 -40.88
CA VAL A 65 3.88 26.47 -40.50
C VAL A 65 4.83 25.78 -39.50
N LYS A 66 6.15 25.77 -39.72
CA LYS A 66 7.14 25.18 -38.80
C LYS A 66 7.12 25.82 -37.41
N ALA A 67 6.77 27.10 -37.31
CA ALA A 67 6.62 27.80 -36.03
C ALA A 67 5.35 27.33 -35.28
N GLY A 68 4.22 27.18 -35.97
CA GLY A 68 2.95 26.72 -35.38
C GLY A 68 2.92 25.22 -35.05
N THR A 69 3.56 24.36 -35.85
CA THR A 69 3.53 22.90 -35.66
C THR A 69 4.22 22.43 -34.39
N ARG A 70 5.22 23.17 -33.89
CA ARG A 70 5.95 22.79 -32.67
C ARG A 70 5.06 22.85 -31.42
N LEU A 71 4.21 23.88 -31.33
CA LEU A 71 3.27 24.04 -30.21
C LEU A 71 2.17 22.98 -30.23
N LEU A 72 1.69 22.61 -31.42
CA LEU A 72 0.69 21.56 -31.56
C LEU A 72 1.25 20.18 -31.19
N LEU A 73 2.47 19.88 -31.65
CA LEU A 73 3.17 18.63 -31.32
C LEU A 73 3.45 18.51 -29.81
N SER A 74 3.95 19.57 -29.17
CA SER A 74 4.19 19.56 -27.73
C SER A 74 2.88 19.47 -26.93
N SER A 75 1.84 20.19 -27.34
CA SER A 75 0.53 20.15 -26.66
C SER A 75 -0.12 18.78 -26.78
N TRP A 76 -0.07 18.15 -27.96
CA TRP A 76 -0.55 16.79 -28.17
C TRP A 76 0.18 15.78 -27.28
N LEU A 77 1.51 15.88 -27.19
CA LEU A 77 2.32 15.01 -26.33
C LEU A 77 1.92 15.15 -24.86
N ILE A 78 1.70 16.39 -24.39
CA ILE A 78 1.27 16.66 -23.01
C ILE A 78 -0.12 16.08 -22.74
N ILE A 79 -1.06 16.22 -23.68
CA ILE A 79 -2.41 15.66 -23.54
C ILE A 79 -2.37 14.14 -23.46
N LEU A 80 -1.59 13.48 -24.33
CA LEU A 80 -1.40 12.03 -24.27
C LEU A 80 -0.77 11.58 -22.96
N ALA A 81 0.31 12.24 -22.53
CA ALA A 81 0.99 11.91 -21.28
C ALA A 81 0.07 12.14 -20.07
N GLY A 82 -0.68 13.26 -20.06
CA GLY A 82 -1.66 13.57 -19.03
C GLY A 82 -2.80 12.57 -18.98
N GLY A 83 -3.37 12.22 -20.14
CA GLY A 83 -4.42 11.20 -20.26
C GLY A 83 -3.99 9.84 -19.72
N ALA A 84 -2.81 9.36 -20.12
CA ALA A 84 -2.26 8.10 -19.62
C ALA A 84 -2.03 8.11 -18.09
N THR A 85 -1.59 9.25 -17.55
CA THR A 85 -1.39 9.42 -16.11
C THR A 85 -2.73 9.39 -15.37
N VAL A 86 -3.76 10.06 -15.89
CA VAL A 86 -5.10 10.07 -15.29
C VAL A 86 -5.72 8.68 -15.30
N VAL A 87 -5.63 7.94 -16.41
CA VAL A 87 -6.15 6.57 -16.51
C VAL A 87 -5.47 5.64 -15.51
N THR A 88 -4.13 5.65 -15.48
CA THR A 88 -3.38 4.81 -14.53
C THR A 88 -3.70 5.17 -13.08
N THR A 89 -3.76 6.47 -12.76
CA THR A 89 -4.12 6.94 -11.42
C THR A 89 -5.53 6.51 -11.03
N TYR A 90 -6.48 6.56 -11.97
CA TYR A 90 -7.85 6.11 -11.75
C TYR A 90 -7.89 4.61 -11.42
N LEU A 91 -7.23 3.76 -12.20
CA LEU A 91 -7.19 2.30 -11.95
C LEU A 91 -6.59 1.97 -10.58
N VAL A 92 -5.45 2.57 -10.24
CA VAL A 92 -4.80 2.38 -8.93
C VAL A 92 -5.69 2.88 -7.79
N ALA A 93 -6.36 4.03 -7.97
CA ALA A 93 -7.29 4.54 -6.97
C ALA A 93 -8.49 3.60 -6.78
N THR A 94 -9.07 3.06 -7.86
CA THR A 94 -10.19 2.13 -7.76
C THR A 94 -9.82 0.83 -7.08
N GLU A 95 -8.61 0.31 -7.31
CA GLU A 95 -8.13 -0.91 -6.64
C GLU A 95 -7.83 -0.65 -5.15
N LEU A 96 -7.16 0.45 -4.82
CA LEU A 96 -6.78 0.78 -3.43
C LEU A 96 -7.96 1.13 -2.54
N PHE A 97 -8.97 1.81 -3.09
CA PHE A 97 -10.15 2.26 -2.35
C PHE A 97 -11.34 1.31 -2.50
N SER A 98 -11.12 0.07 -2.94
CA SER A 98 -12.21 -0.90 -2.94
C SER A 98 -12.69 -1.17 -1.51
N PRO A 99 -14.01 -1.10 -1.24
CA PRO A 99 -14.58 -1.42 0.07
C PRO A 99 -14.35 -2.88 0.49
N SER A 100 -14.02 -3.78 -0.46
CA SER A 100 -13.70 -5.19 -0.26
C SER A 100 -12.21 -5.48 0.02
N GLY A 101 -11.37 -4.45 0.19
CA GLY A 101 -9.93 -4.62 0.42
C GLY A 101 -9.57 -5.36 1.72
N GLU A 102 -8.35 -5.90 1.78
CA GLU A 102 -7.82 -6.64 2.94
C GLU A 102 -7.85 -5.81 4.23
N THR A 103 -7.42 -4.53 4.14
CA THR A 103 -7.37 -3.60 5.27
C THR A 103 -8.77 -3.18 5.74
N SER A 104 -9.71 -2.95 4.81
CA SER A 104 -11.12 -2.68 5.10
C SER A 104 -11.75 -3.86 5.85
N THR A 105 -11.53 -5.08 5.35
CA THR A 105 -12.02 -6.32 5.96
C THR A 105 -11.47 -6.50 7.36
N PHE A 106 -10.16 -6.30 7.52
CA PHE A 106 -9.48 -6.40 8.82
C PHE A 106 -10.08 -5.43 9.83
N ASN A 107 -10.20 -4.15 9.47
CA ASN A 107 -10.78 -3.13 10.36
C ASN A 107 -12.24 -3.44 10.71
N ARG A 108 -13.03 -3.93 9.74
CA ARG A 108 -14.42 -4.35 9.97
C ARG A 108 -14.50 -5.49 10.98
N VAL A 109 -13.65 -6.50 10.85
CA VAL A 109 -13.61 -7.65 11.77
C VAL A 109 -13.10 -7.25 13.15
N VAL A 110 -12.08 -6.39 13.24
CA VAL A 110 -11.62 -5.86 14.55
C VAL A 110 -12.74 -5.11 15.24
N ASN A 111 -13.43 -4.20 14.53
CA ASN A 111 -14.59 -3.50 15.07
C ASN A 111 -15.74 -4.44 15.47
N LEU A 112 -15.89 -5.58 14.79
CA LEU A 112 -16.88 -6.61 15.13
C LEU A 112 -16.50 -7.29 16.46
N ILE A 113 -15.22 -7.63 16.64
CA ILE A 113 -14.69 -8.25 17.87
C ILE A 113 -14.82 -7.28 19.05
N GLU A 114 -14.51 -5.99 18.86
CA GLU A 114 -14.64 -4.96 19.89
C GLU A 114 -16.09 -4.75 20.37
N LYS A 115 -17.08 -5.15 19.57
CA LYS A 115 -18.50 -5.04 19.92
C LYS A 115 -19.09 -6.32 20.51
N ASP A 116 -18.45 -7.47 20.33
CA ASP A 116 -18.99 -8.75 20.78
C ASP A 116 -18.55 -9.07 22.21
N GLU A 117 -19.52 -9.20 23.12
CA GLU A 117 -19.27 -9.48 24.53
C GLU A 117 -18.60 -10.84 24.73
N LYS A 118 -18.96 -11.85 23.93
CA LYS A 118 -18.42 -13.21 24.08
C LYS A 118 -16.92 -13.25 23.74
N ALA A 119 -16.53 -12.60 22.66
CA ALA A 119 -15.13 -12.46 22.28
C ALA A 119 -14.32 -11.68 23.33
N LEU A 120 -14.87 -10.58 23.86
CA LEU A 120 -14.20 -9.78 24.91
C LEU A 120 -14.02 -10.56 26.22
N LYS A 121 -15.03 -11.32 26.67
CA LYS A 121 -14.90 -12.19 27.86
C LYS A 121 -13.79 -13.24 27.67
N LEU A 122 -13.68 -13.82 26.47
CA LEU A 122 -12.59 -14.75 26.15
C LEU A 122 -11.22 -14.06 26.15
N LEU A 123 -11.13 -12.81 25.69
CA LEU A 123 -9.90 -12.01 25.79
C LEU A 123 -9.57 -11.61 27.25
N GLY A 124 -10.51 -11.79 28.18
CA GLY A 124 -10.31 -11.61 29.63
C GLY A 124 -10.80 -10.29 30.18
N TYR A 125 -11.63 -9.56 29.43
CA TYR A 125 -12.33 -8.38 29.96
C TYR A 125 -13.39 -8.80 30.98
N SER A 126 -13.55 -8.00 32.03
CA SER A 126 -14.61 -8.19 33.03
C SER A 126 -15.94 -7.64 32.52
N ASP A 127 -17.06 -8.12 33.06
CA ASP A 127 -18.40 -7.69 32.63
C ASP A 127 -18.61 -6.18 32.86
N SER A 128 -17.98 -5.60 33.88
CA SER A 128 -17.99 -4.15 34.12
C SER A 128 -17.23 -3.38 33.04
N GLU A 129 -16.02 -3.84 32.66
CA GLU A 129 -15.23 -3.21 31.59
C GLU A 129 -15.98 -3.25 30.24
N ILE A 130 -16.72 -4.33 29.97
CA ILE A 130 -17.50 -4.49 28.75
C ILE A 130 -18.68 -3.49 28.71
N GLN A 131 -19.36 -3.29 29.85
CA GLN A 131 -20.49 -2.36 29.95
C GLN A 131 -20.07 -0.88 29.88
N GLU A 132 -18.91 -0.53 30.44
CA GLU A 132 -18.33 0.81 30.31
C GLU A 132 -18.01 1.17 28.84
N GLY A 133 -17.73 0.16 28.03
CA GLY A 133 -17.43 0.32 26.61
C GLY A 133 -16.08 0.98 26.35
N GLY A 134 -15.82 1.35 25.10
CA GLY A 134 -14.57 2.02 24.69
C GLY A 134 -13.32 1.13 24.66
N ILE A 135 -13.49 -0.20 24.76
CA ILE A 135 -12.39 -1.15 24.65
C ILE A 135 -11.80 -1.08 23.23
N ARG A 136 -10.50 -0.80 23.16
CA ARG A 136 -9.73 -0.80 21.91
C ARG A 136 -8.68 -1.90 21.95
N LEU A 137 -8.74 -2.78 20.96
CA LEU A 137 -7.84 -3.92 20.86
C LEU A 137 -6.67 -3.59 19.93
N LYS A 138 -5.49 -4.10 20.26
CA LYS A 138 -4.36 -4.06 19.33
C LYS A 138 -4.48 -5.25 18.39
N ALA A 139 -4.23 -5.05 17.10
CA ALA A 139 -4.27 -6.14 16.14
C ALA A 139 -3.14 -6.02 15.11
N TYR A 140 -2.58 -7.17 14.70
CA TYR A 140 -1.42 -7.25 13.81
C TYR A 140 -1.42 -8.55 13.01
N GLY A 141 -0.72 -8.58 11.87
CA GLY A 141 -0.78 -9.71 10.93
C GLY A 141 -0.06 -10.99 11.40
N GLY A 142 0.92 -10.88 12.29
CA GLY A 142 1.70 -12.04 12.73
C GLY A 142 2.49 -11.79 14.01
N ILE A 143 2.64 -12.84 14.82
CA ILE A 143 3.55 -12.85 15.98
C ILE A 143 4.96 -13.15 15.47
N SER A 144 5.93 -12.34 15.91
CA SER A 144 7.34 -12.61 15.72
C SER A 144 7.93 -13.21 17.01
N PRO A 145 8.81 -14.22 16.92
CA PRO A 145 9.44 -14.82 18.10
C PRO A 145 10.53 -13.93 18.72
N ASP A 146 10.99 -12.92 17.99
CA ASP A 146 12.07 -12.02 18.38
C ASP A 146 11.52 -10.63 18.78
N GLU A 147 12.02 -10.09 19.88
CA GLU A 147 11.56 -8.84 20.50
C GLU A 147 11.91 -7.59 19.68
N TRP A 148 12.91 -7.66 18.80
CA TRP A 148 13.28 -6.56 17.90
C TRP A 148 12.51 -6.55 16.59
N THR A 149 11.77 -7.62 16.30
CA THR A 149 11.01 -7.70 15.06
C THR A 149 9.71 -6.90 15.21
N ARG A 150 9.49 -5.98 14.27
CA ARG A 150 8.29 -5.14 14.21
C ARG A 150 7.03 -5.96 13.92
N ASN A 151 5.87 -5.36 14.18
CA ASN A 151 4.56 -5.92 13.81
C ASN A 151 4.53 -6.26 12.32
N LYS A 152 4.06 -7.47 11.99
CA LYS A 152 3.93 -7.91 10.61
C LYS A 152 2.70 -7.29 9.94
N SER A 153 2.83 -7.00 8.65
CA SER A 153 1.71 -6.59 7.81
C SER A 153 0.64 -7.69 7.79
N ILE A 154 -0.60 -7.27 7.66
CA ILE A 154 -1.73 -8.17 7.45
C ILE A 154 -1.59 -8.76 6.04
N GLN A 155 -1.86 -10.05 5.90
CA GLN A 155 -1.81 -10.76 4.63
C GLN A 155 -3.10 -11.56 4.49
N ALA A 156 -3.76 -11.44 3.35
CA ALA A 156 -4.85 -12.33 2.98
C ALA A 156 -4.42 -13.23 1.82
N THR A 157 -5.12 -14.34 1.66
CA THR A 157 -4.97 -15.23 0.50
C THR A 157 -6.30 -15.30 -0.21
N LYS A 158 -6.31 -14.86 -1.47
CA LYS A 158 -7.48 -14.96 -2.35
C LYS A 158 -7.38 -16.20 -3.22
N PHE A 159 -8.49 -16.91 -3.41
CA PHE A 159 -8.59 -18.06 -4.30
C PHE A 159 -10.02 -18.21 -4.79
N THR A 160 -10.19 -18.76 -5.99
CA THR A 160 -11.51 -19.07 -6.55
C THR A 160 -11.99 -20.41 -6.01
N GLY A 161 -13.16 -20.42 -5.37
CA GLY A 161 -13.81 -21.63 -4.87
C GLY A 161 -14.42 -22.47 -6.00
N LYS A 162 -14.92 -23.66 -5.65
CA LYS A 162 -15.77 -24.49 -6.53
C LYS A 162 -17.10 -23.80 -6.83
N ASP A 163 -17.49 -22.88 -5.97
CA ASP A 163 -18.69 -22.05 -6.10
C ASP A 163 -18.48 -20.90 -7.12
N GLU A 164 -17.34 -20.88 -7.83
CA GLU A 164 -16.92 -19.86 -8.80
C GLU A 164 -16.80 -18.43 -8.25
N LYS A 165 -17.01 -18.26 -6.93
CA LYS A 165 -16.78 -17.01 -6.21
C LYS A 165 -15.33 -16.88 -5.76
N GLU A 166 -14.88 -15.65 -5.57
CA GLU A 166 -13.57 -15.36 -5.00
C GLU A 166 -13.67 -15.36 -3.47
N HIS A 167 -12.94 -16.27 -2.84
CA HIS A 167 -12.84 -16.39 -1.39
C HIS A 167 -11.55 -15.73 -0.94
N MET A 168 -11.62 -15.00 0.16
CA MET A 168 -10.49 -14.40 0.84
C MET A 168 -10.38 -14.98 2.25
N ILE A 169 -9.25 -15.63 2.53
CA ILE A 169 -8.91 -16.09 3.87
C ILE A 169 -7.90 -15.14 4.46
N MET A 170 -8.11 -14.79 5.72
CA MET A 170 -7.16 -13.97 6.45
C MET A 170 -7.03 -14.48 7.88
N ARG A 171 -5.78 -14.46 8.35
CA ARG A 171 -5.43 -14.79 9.72
C ARG A 171 -4.63 -13.65 10.31
N PHE A 172 -5.02 -13.21 11.49
CA PHE A 172 -4.30 -12.19 12.23
C PHE A 172 -4.42 -12.41 13.73
N PHE A 173 -3.73 -11.60 14.50
CA PHE A 173 -3.67 -11.70 15.94
C PHE A 173 -4.27 -10.46 16.57
N VAL A 174 -4.96 -10.66 17.69
CA VAL A 174 -5.59 -9.62 18.49
C VAL A 174 -5.02 -9.71 19.89
N GLU A 175 -4.57 -8.60 20.42
CA GLU A 175 -3.95 -8.49 21.73
C GLU A 175 -4.81 -7.60 22.62
N SER A 176 -5.13 -8.16 23.78
CA SER A 176 -5.66 -7.46 24.93
C SER A 176 -4.57 -7.29 25.98
N SER A 177 -4.84 -6.52 27.04
CA SER A 177 -3.88 -6.37 28.15
C SER A 177 -3.54 -7.68 28.87
N LYS A 178 -4.35 -8.74 28.71
CA LYS A 178 -4.25 -9.98 29.48
C LYS A 178 -3.88 -11.17 28.60
N THR A 179 -4.42 -11.23 27.39
CA THR A 179 -4.28 -12.39 26.49
C THR A 179 -4.16 -11.99 25.03
N ILE A 180 -3.56 -12.90 24.25
CA ILE A 180 -3.48 -12.81 22.79
C ILE A 180 -4.41 -13.87 22.19
N GLY A 181 -5.24 -13.43 21.26
CA GLY A 181 -6.13 -14.25 20.46
C GLY A 181 -5.66 -14.36 19.01
N VAL A 182 -5.96 -15.49 18.38
CA VAL A 182 -5.80 -15.72 16.95
C VAL A 182 -7.16 -15.59 16.29
N VAL A 183 -7.25 -14.74 15.28
CA VAL A 183 -8.46 -14.56 14.50
C VAL A 183 -8.30 -15.27 13.17
N ASN A 184 -9.23 -16.15 12.85
CA ASN A 184 -9.36 -16.76 11.54
C ASN A 184 -10.66 -16.28 10.92
N LEU A 185 -10.57 -15.73 9.71
CA LEU A 185 -11.75 -15.32 8.97
C LEU A 185 -11.71 -15.81 7.52
N GLU A 186 -12.91 -15.90 6.98
CA GLU A 186 -13.19 -16.13 5.58
C GLU A 186 -14.24 -15.13 5.14
N ALA A 187 -13.96 -14.47 4.03
CA ALA A 187 -14.87 -13.57 3.35
C ALA A 187 -15.06 -14.04 1.91
N ILE A 188 -16.25 -13.85 1.37
CA ILE A 188 -16.57 -14.08 -0.03
C ILE A 188 -16.79 -12.73 -0.68
N GLU A 189 -16.08 -12.49 -1.78
CA GLU A 189 -16.27 -11.33 -2.64
C GLU A 189 -17.43 -11.66 -3.60
N GLU A 190 -18.58 -11.03 -3.40
CA GLU A 190 -19.76 -11.25 -4.25
C GLU A 190 -19.73 -10.31 -5.45
N ASN A 191 -19.40 -9.05 -5.19
CA ASN A 191 -19.25 -7.99 -6.18
C ASN A 191 -18.00 -7.17 -5.84
N PHE A 192 -17.52 -6.37 -6.79
CA PHE A 192 -16.42 -5.42 -6.56
C PHE A 192 -16.66 -4.47 -5.37
N MET A 193 -17.93 -4.21 -5.04
CA MET A 193 -18.33 -3.31 -3.96
C MET A 193 -18.71 -4.02 -2.66
N GLU A 194 -19.09 -5.30 -2.74
CA GLU A 194 -19.73 -5.98 -1.62
C GLU A 194 -19.00 -7.29 -1.30
N GLN A 195 -18.64 -7.39 -0.03
CA GLN A 195 -17.92 -8.53 0.52
C GLN A 195 -18.65 -9.02 1.76
N GLN A 196 -18.99 -10.31 1.73
CA GLN A 196 -19.70 -10.99 2.79
C GLN A 196 -18.73 -11.72 3.71
N LEU A 197 -18.82 -11.48 5.01
CA LEU A 197 -18.10 -12.25 6.02
C LEU A 197 -18.86 -13.56 6.24
N VAL A 198 -18.25 -14.69 5.89
CA VAL A 198 -18.90 -16.01 6.00
C VAL A 198 -18.52 -16.70 7.30
N TYR A 199 -17.26 -16.52 7.71
CA TYR A 199 -16.73 -17.19 8.87
C TYR A 199 -15.79 -16.26 9.60
N VAL A 200 -16.00 -16.07 10.90
CA VAL A 200 -15.10 -15.30 11.76
C VAL A 200 -15.03 -16.00 13.11
N SER A 201 -13.82 -16.36 13.53
CA SER A 201 -13.59 -17.00 14.81
C SER A 201 -12.39 -16.41 15.54
N VAL A 202 -12.50 -16.33 16.86
CA VAL A 202 -11.45 -15.85 17.77
C VAL A 202 -11.05 -17.01 18.67
N GLU A 203 -9.78 -17.39 18.66
CA GLU A 203 -9.24 -18.48 19.46
C GLU A 203 -8.22 -17.93 20.45
N VAL A 204 -8.40 -18.22 21.74
CA VAL A 204 -7.49 -17.79 22.81
C VAL A 204 -6.89 -19.03 23.45
N LYS A 205 -5.55 -19.03 23.57
CA LYS A 205 -4.80 -20.15 24.16
C LYS A 205 -5.33 -20.47 25.56
N GLY A 206 -5.78 -21.70 25.76
CA GLY A 206 -6.27 -22.19 27.06
C GLY A 206 -7.71 -21.83 27.43
N LYS A 207 -8.41 -20.99 26.65
CA LYS A 207 -9.81 -20.61 26.91
C LYS A 207 -10.80 -21.14 25.86
N GLY A 208 -10.30 -21.55 24.70
CA GLY A 208 -11.10 -22.11 23.61
C GLY A 208 -11.37 -21.11 22.48
N LYS A 209 -12.45 -21.34 21.75
CA LYS A 209 -12.76 -20.65 20.48
C LYS A 209 -14.17 -20.05 20.49
N CYS A 210 -14.27 -18.77 20.16
CA CYS A 210 -15.52 -18.07 19.88
C CYS A 210 -15.80 -18.05 18.39
N TYR A 211 -17.06 -18.16 18.01
CA TYR A 211 -17.52 -17.93 16.64
C TYR A 211 -18.41 -16.68 16.63
N LEU A 212 -17.99 -15.68 15.87
CA LEU A 212 -18.76 -14.46 15.65
C LEU A 212 -19.75 -14.66 14.50
N ILE A 213 -19.27 -15.31 13.43
CA ILE A 213 -20.03 -15.55 12.19
C ILE A 213 -19.71 -16.97 11.71
N GLY A 214 -20.71 -17.67 11.13
CA GLY A 214 -20.53 -18.96 10.46
C GLY A 214 -20.61 -20.22 11.34
N GLY A 215 -20.58 -20.05 12.68
CA GLY A 215 -20.70 -21.16 13.63
C GLY A 215 -19.56 -22.20 13.51
N PRO A 216 -19.71 -23.41 14.07
CA PRO A 216 -18.65 -24.43 14.09
C PRO A 216 -18.40 -25.10 12.73
N GLN A 217 -19.07 -24.65 11.66
CA GLN A 217 -18.83 -25.19 10.33
C GLN A 217 -17.40 -24.88 9.89
N LEU A 218 -16.73 -25.87 9.29
CA LEU A 218 -15.40 -25.66 8.73
C LEU A 218 -15.47 -24.60 7.63
N SER A 219 -14.59 -23.59 7.72
CA SER A 219 -14.31 -22.65 6.64
C SER A 219 -13.96 -23.41 5.36
N TYR A 220 -14.27 -22.85 4.19
CA TYR A 220 -13.93 -23.42 2.89
C TYR A 220 -12.42 -23.74 2.80
N ALA A 221 -11.59 -22.87 3.38
CA ALA A 221 -10.16 -23.10 3.56
C ALA A 221 -9.86 -24.41 4.28
N GLN A 222 -10.47 -24.60 5.44
CA GLN A 222 -10.26 -25.76 6.30
C GLN A 222 -10.84 -27.04 5.70
N ARG A 223 -11.96 -26.93 4.97
CA ARG A 223 -12.53 -28.06 4.21
C ARG A 223 -11.57 -28.52 3.12
N ASN A 224 -10.94 -27.60 2.38
CA ASN A 224 -10.04 -27.93 1.28
C ASN A 224 -8.58 -28.17 1.70
N LEU A 225 -8.14 -27.70 2.88
CA LEU A 225 -6.80 -27.98 3.41
C LEU A 225 -6.65 -29.45 3.88
N ASN A 226 -7.77 -30.16 4.07
CA ASN A 226 -7.76 -31.61 4.38
C ASN A 226 -7.23 -32.50 3.24
N VAL A 227 -6.78 -31.92 2.13
CA VAL A 227 -6.03 -32.63 1.07
C VAL A 227 -4.74 -33.28 1.63
N PHE A 228 -4.16 -32.75 2.71
CA PHE A 228 -2.96 -33.32 3.34
C PHE A 228 -3.22 -34.32 4.48
N SER A 229 -4.50 -34.59 4.82
CA SER A 229 -4.85 -35.40 6.00
C SER A 229 -5.18 -36.87 5.69
N SER A 230 -5.32 -37.26 4.42
CA SER A 230 -5.63 -38.65 4.05
C SER A 230 -4.71 -39.27 3.02
N ASN A 231 -4.10 -38.46 2.14
CA ASN A 231 -3.20 -38.92 1.10
C ASN A 231 -1.86 -38.23 1.35
N GLY A 232 -0.86 -38.98 1.84
CA GLY A 232 0.45 -38.38 2.12
C GLY A 232 1.14 -37.91 0.84
N PHE A 233 2.37 -37.40 0.97
CA PHE A 233 3.17 -36.87 -0.14
C PHE A 233 3.20 -37.86 -1.31
N LEU A 234 2.75 -37.43 -2.50
CA LEU A 234 2.65 -38.24 -3.73
C LEU A 234 1.75 -39.49 -3.61
N GLY A 235 0.76 -39.47 -2.72
CA GLY A 235 -0.12 -40.62 -2.47
C GLY A 235 0.47 -41.66 -1.52
N VAL A 236 1.67 -41.43 -0.97
CA VAL A 236 2.31 -42.32 0.01
C VAL A 236 2.03 -41.82 1.42
N LYS A 237 1.35 -42.63 2.23
CA LYS A 237 1.09 -42.35 3.66
C LYS A 237 2.37 -42.55 4.47
N TRP A 238 3.14 -41.49 4.68
CA TRP A 238 4.28 -41.48 5.59
C TRP A 238 3.79 -41.34 7.03
N GLY A 239 3.47 -42.46 7.68
CA GLY A 239 3.08 -42.49 9.09
C GLY A 239 2.83 -43.92 9.58
N ASN A 240 3.52 -44.32 10.66
CA ASN A 240 3.42 -45.66 11.23
C ASN A 240 1.98 -45.95 11.69
N SER A 241 1.34 -46.92 11.04
CA SER A 241 0.24 -47.68 11.62
C SER A 241 0.83 -48.89 12.34
N LYS A 242 1.11 -48.73 13.63
CA LYS A 242 1.17 -49.87 14.56
C LYS A 242 0.54 -49.44 15.88
N LYS A 243 -0.71 -49.86 16.06
CA LYS A 243 -1.22 -50.25 17.38
C LYS A 243 -0.86 -51.72 17.51
N ASP A 244 0.00 -52.02 18.49
CA ASP A 244 -0.05 -53.14 19.42
C ASP A 244 0.97 -52.85 20.52
#